data_AF-A0A9J6GRG9-F1
#
_entry.id   AF-A0A9J6GRG9-F1
#
_cell.length_a   1.000
_cell.length_b   1.000
_cell.length_c   1.000
_cell.angle_alpha   90.00
_cell.angle_beta   90.00
_cell.angle_gamma   90.00
#
_symmetry.space_group_name_H-M   'P 1'
#
loop_
_entity.id
_entity.type
_entity.pdbx_description
1 polymer ?
#
loop_
_entity_poly.entity_id
_entity_poly.type
_entity_poly.pdbx_seq_one_letter_code
_entity_poly.pdbx_strand_id
1 'polypeptide(L)'
;MVGVIHSQPLFVYKGGNSSGEAANSHVAATSAHVFMLQSTVSSFLEVVLVLPVRAMNAESLHKVLKEVILGLEKIGFRVPAVVPHNNSINRKAFRMFLSPSKLRIAYPSPADASRPLFHIADAVHLMKCVRNNWFNQKENPGTNLYFPLFDLSKNTVHHECIQSASFNELCDLHKLEASQLLKYSYHLSSKALNPRNLERQNVKLALQLLNEFMMMLCIPTVICHHFHMLRRLQILSQ
;
A
#
# COMPACT_ATOMS: atom_id res chain seq x y z
N MET A 1 -1.83 -1.67 14.36
CA MET A 1 -1.48 -0.90 13.15
C MET A 1 -0.53 0.24 13.50
N VAL A 2 0.31 0.68 12.57
CA VAL A 2 1.25 1.80 12.76
C VAL A 2 1.10 2.81 11.62
N GLY A 3 0.75 4.05 11.98
CA GLY A 3 0.58 5.17 11.05
C GLY A 3 1.47 6.36 11.38
N VAL A 4 1.63 7.27 10.42
CA VAL A 4 2.33 8.55 10.63
C VAL A 4 1.44 9.68 10.14
N ILE A 5 1.24 10.69 11.00
CA ILE A 5 0.52 11.92 10.67
C ILE A 5 1.54 13.05 10.60
N HIS A 6 1.57 13.82 9.52
CA HIS A 6 2.43 14.98 9.40
C HIS A 6 1.72 16.23 9.94
N SER A 7 2.46 17.04 10.69
CA SER A 7 1.97 18.27 11.31
C SER A 7 2.91 19.44 11.00
N GLN A 8 2.37 20.65 10.99
CA GLN A 8 3.22 21.83 11.00
C GLN A 8 3.96 21.91 12.34
N PRO A 9 5.28 22.19 12.33
CA PRO A 9 6.04 22.35 13.56
C PRO A 9 5.59 23.63 14.27
N LEU A 10 4.89 23.46 15.39
CA LEU A 10 4.36 24.56 16.17
C LEU A 10 4.45 24.24 17.67
N PHE A 11 4.94 25.19 18.46
CA PHE A 11 4.77 25.18 19.90
C PHE A 11 3.49 25.92 20.26
N VAL A 12 2.62 25.26 21.03
CA VAL A 12 1.39 25.86 21.53
C VAL A 12 1.49 25.97 23.04
N TYR A 13 1.34 27.18 23.55
CA TYR A 13 1.25 27.46 24.97
C TYR A 13 -0.22 27.70 25.34
N LYS A 14 -0.79 26.85 26.20
CA LYS A 14 -2.16 26.99 26.69
C LYS A 14 -2.23 26.64 28.17
N GLY A 15 -2.78 27.55 28.97
CA GLY A 15 -3.08 27.29 30.39
C GLY A 15 -1.86 26.95 31.25
N GLY A 16 -0.69 27.55 30.99
CA GLY A 16 0.53 27.27 31.75
C GLY A 16 1.44 26.20 31.13
N ASN A 17 0.92 25.38 30.20
CA ASN A 17 1.64 24.25 29.63
C ASN A 17 2.07 24.52 28.19
N SER A 18 3.32 24.17 27.86
CA SER A 18 3.82 24.08 26.48
C SER A 18 3.49 22.70 25.88
N SER A 19 3.10 22.69 24.61
CA SER A 19 2.78 21.49 23.84
C SER A 19 3.35 21.61 22.43
N GLY A 20 3.60 20.48 21.77
CA GLY A 20 4.16 20.44 20.41
C GLY A 20 5.66 20.11 20.33
N GLU A 21 6.33 19.89 21.46
CA GLU A 21 7.70 19.38 21.49
C GLU A 21 7.76 17.93 20.99
N ALA A 22 8.80 17.61 20.23
CA ALA A 22 9.07 16.24 19.81
C ALA A 22 9.60 15.40 20.98
N ALA A 23 9.09 14.18 21.12
CA ALA A 23 9.53 13.24 22.15
C ALA A 23 11.00 12.82 22.02
N ASN A 24 11.63 13.09 20.87
CA ASN A 24 13.00 12.71 20.57
C ASN A 24 13.96 13.87 20.32
N SER A 25 13.53 15.12 20.55
CA SER A 25 14.37 16.31 20.37
C SER A 25 13.73 17.55 21.00
N HIS A 26 14.53 18.53 21.39
CA HIS A 26 14.04 19.81 21.96
C HIS A 26 13.46 20.81 20.94
N VAL A 27 12.92 20.31 19.83
CA VAL A 27 12.33 21.12 18.76
C VAL A 27 10.88 20.70 18.52
N ALA A 28 10.13 21.55 17.83
CA ALA A 28 8.74 21.26 17.50
C ALA A 28 8.64 20.00 16.62
N ALA A 29 7.67 19.14 16.94
CA ALA A 29 7.38 17.93 16.20
C ALA A 29 6.83 18.23 14.81
N THR A 30 7.31 17.50 13.80
CA THR A 30 6.80 17.60 12.41
C THR A 30 5.95 16.40 12.01
N SER A 31 5.87 15.40 12.87
CA SER A 31 5.01 14.24 12.66
C SER A 31 4.65 13.59 13.98
N ALA A 32 3.58 12.80 13.99
CA ALA A 32 3.24 11.90 15.08
C ALA A 32 3.13 10.48 14.56
N HIS A 33 3.83 9.55 15.22
CA HIS A 33 3.64 8.12 14.98
C HIS A 33 2.48 7.64 15.85
N VAL A 34 1.47 7.03 15.22
CA VAL A 34 0.26 6.56 15.89
C VAL A 34 0.25 5.05 15.87
N PHE A 35 0.15 4.45 17.04
CA PHE A 35 0.02 3.01 17.24
C PHE A 35 -1.41 2.72 17.67
N MET A 36 -2.10 1.91 16.88
CA MET A 36 -3.48 1.51 17.15
C MET A 36 -3.55 0.01 17.41
N LEU A 37 -4.30 -0.39 18.43
CA LEU A 37 -4.65 -1.77 18.70
C LEU A 37 -5.99 -2.05 18.02
N GLN A 38 -6.04 -3.07 17.18
CA GLN A 38 -7.25 -3.53 16.52
C GLN A 38 -7.45 -5.00 16.86
N SER A 39 -8.65 -5.36 17.31
CA SER A 39 -9.01 -6.75 17.54
C SER A 39 -9.21 -7.49 16.21
N THR A 40 -8.78 -8.75 16.17
CA THR A 40 -9.00 -9.64 15.01
C THR A 40 -10.34 -10.38 15.09
N VAL A 41 -11.01 -10.36 16.24
CA VAL A 41 -12.25 -11.13 16.52
C VAL A 41 -13.45 -10.24 16.85
N SER A 42 -13.24 -8.93 16.99
CA SER A 42 -14.29 -7.97 17.30
C SER A 42 -14.02 -6.63 16.62
N SER A 43 -14.97 -5.70 16.70
CA SER A 43 -14.82 -4.34 16.19
C SER A 43 -13.96 -3.43 17.08
N PHE A 44 -13.36 -3.95 18.16
CA PHE A 44 -12.56 -3.15 19.08
C PHE A 44 -11.34 -2.53 18.38
N LEU A 45 -11.20 -1.22 18.51
CA LEU A 45 -10.12 -0.41 17.94
C LEU A 45 -9.81 0.73 18.93
N GLU A 46 -8.55 0.86 19.32
CA GLU A 46 -8.13 1.88 20.29
C GLU A 46 -6.75 2.46 19.94
N VAL A 47 -6.51 3.72 20.27
CA VAL A 47 -5.19 4.35 20.13
C VAL A 47 -4.36 4.02 21.36
N VAL A 48 -3.24 3.31 21.16
CA VAL A 48 -2.35 2.87 22.25
C VAL A 48 -1.29 3.93 22.54
N LEU A 49 -0.75 4.55 21.49
CA LEU A 49 0.33 5.53 21.63
C LEU A 49 0.29 6.53 20.47
N VAL A 50 0.37 7.81 20.82
CA VAL A 50 0.66 8.90 19.88
C VAL A 50 2.03 9.47 20.26
N LEU A 51 3.01 9.29 19.39
CA LEU A 51 4.38 9.70 19.64
C LEU A 51 4.78 10.85 18.70
N PRO A 52 4.72 12.11 19.15
CA PRO A 52 5.18 13.25 18.38
C PRO A 52 6.70 13.19 18.22
N VAL A 53 7.21 13.32 17.00
CA VAL A 53 8.63 13.26 16.68
C VAL A 53 9.01 14.26 15.60
N ARG A 54 10.26 14.71 15.65
CA ARG A 54 10.86 15.52 14.57
C ARG A 54 11.19 14.64 13.37
N ALA A 55 11.95 13.58 13.61
CA ALA A 55 12.28 12.56 12.64
C ALA A 55 12.44 11.21 13.34
N MET A 56 11.91 10.13 12.78
CA MET A 56 12.04 8.79 13.34
C MET A 56 13.10 8.00 12.57
N ASN A 57 14.03 7.37 13.27
CA ASN A 57 14.95 6.39 12.68
C ASN A 57 14.49 4.95 12.96
N ALA A 58 15.12 3.98 12.29
CA ALA A 58 14.73 2.59 12.39
C ALA A 58 14.99 1.99 13.79
N GLU A 59 16.09 2.36 14.45
CA GLU A 59 16.41 1.83 15.77
C GLU A 59 15.40 2.30 16.84
N SER A 60 15.07 3.59 16.82
CA SER A 60 14.09 4.18 17.75
C SER A 60 12.70 3.57 17.52
N LEU A 61 12.28 3.41 16.26
CA LEU A 61 11.02 2.78 15.94
C LEU A 61 10.98 1.30 16.41
N HIS A 62 12.07 0.56 16.22
CA HIS A 62 12.17 -0.83 16.70
C HIS A 62 12.00 -0.90 18.23
N LYS A 63 12.67 -0.01 18.96
CA LYS A 63 12.55 0.06 20.43
C LYS A 63 11.11 0.34 20.86
N VAL A 64 10.47 1.37 20.28
CA VAL A 64 9.08 1.72 20.58
C VAL A 64 8.13 0.57 20.23
N LEU A 65 8.29 -0.07 19.07
CA LEU A 65 7.49 -1.24 18.69
C LEU A 65 7.59 -2.36 19.73
N LYS A 66 8.81 -2.69 20.15
CA LYS A 66 9.06 -3.72 21.16
C LYS A 66 8.39 -3.37 22.49
N GLU A 67 8.53 -2.13 22.96
CA GLU A 67 7.92 -1.65 24.21
C GLU A 67 6.39 -1.67 24.16
N VAL A 68 5.78 -1.23 23.06
CA VAL A 68 4.33 -1.28 22.87
C VAL A 68 3.82 -2.72 22.89
N ILE A 69 4.48 -3.64 22.18
CA ILE A 69 4.09 -5.06 22.16
C ILE A 69 4.16 -5.66 23.56
N LEU A 70 5.27 -5.45 24.28
CA LEU A 70 5.46 -5.94 25.64
C LEU A 70 4.43 -5.35 26.62
N GLY A 71 4.15 -4.04 26.50
CA GLY A 71 3.16 -3.36 27.33
C GLY A 71 1.75 -3.93 27.14
N LEU A 72 1.34 -4.15 25.89
CA LEU A 72 0.05 -4.75 25.56
C LEU A 72 -0.08 -6.20 26.07
N GLU A 73 0.98 -7.01 25.90
CA GLU A 73 0.99 -8.40 26.38
C GLU A 73 0.97 -8.48 27.92
N LYS A 74 1.61 -7.53 28.61
CA LYS A 74 1.55 -7.42 30.07
C LYS A 74 0.13 -7.11 30.58
N ILE A 75 -0.66 -6.34 29.83
CA ILE A 75 -2.06 -6.01 30.16
C ILE A 75 -2.99 -7.21 29.90
N GLY A 76 -2.55 -8.22 29.15
CA GLY A 76 -3.32 -9.42 28.83
C GLY A 76 -3.78 -9.53 27.38
N PHE A 77 -3.44 -8.56 26.52
CA PHE A 77 -3.67 -8.69 25.08
C PHE A 77 -2.68 -9.68 24.46
N ARG A 78 -3.07 -10.30 23.35
CA ARG A 78 -2.14 -11.03 22.49
C ARG A 78 -1.91 -10.24 21.22
N VAL A 79 -0.64 -10.02 20.86
CA VAL A 79 -0.26 -9.25 19.67
C VAL A 79 0.35 -10.19 18.64
N PRO A 80 -0.46 -10.82 17.75
CA PRO A 80 0.04 -11.78 16.77
C PRO A 80 0.66 -11.08 15.56
N ALA A 81 0.32 -9.82 15.28
CA ALA A 81 0.74 -9.14 14.07
C ALA A 81 0.88 -7.63 14.26
N VAL A 82 1.75 -7.03 13.44
CA VAL A 82 1.84 -5.59 13.28
C VAL A 82 1.67 -5.25 11.81
N VAL A 83 0.82 -4.26 11.55
CA VAL A 83 0.51 -3.75 10.21
C VAL A 83 1.08 -2.34 10.05
N PRO A 84 2.31 -2.18 9.55
CA PRO A 84 2.89 -0.87 9.24
C PRO A 84 2.75 -0.51 7.75
N HIS A 85 2.93 0.77 7.42
CA HIS A 85 3.13 1.20 6.04
C HIS A 85 4.41 0.58 5.45
N ASN A 86 4.45 0.36 4.13
CA ASN A 86 5.61 -0.18 3.43
C ASN A 86 6.70 0.87 3.12
N ASN A 87 7.13 1.63 4.14
CA ASN A 87 8.24 2.57 4.01
C ASN A 87 9.58 1.92 4.46
N SER A 88 10.70 2.53 4.08
CA SER A 88 12.04 2.00 4.35
C SER A 88 12.38 1.94 5.84
N ILE A 89 11.90 2.89 6.64
CA ILE A 89 12.13 2.97 8.09
C ILE A 89 11.44 1.79 8.78
N ASN A 90 10.17 1.55 8.48
CA ASN A 90 9.40 0.42 8.99
C ASN A 90 10.08 -0.91 8.63
N ARG A 91 10.44 -1.12 7.36
CA ARG A 91 11.14 -2.35 6.95
C ARG A 91 12.45 -2.55 7.69
N LYS A 92 13.24 -1.49 7.90
CA LYS A 92 14.49 -1.56 8.67
C LYS A 92 14.22 -1.90 10.14
N ALA A 93 13.26 -1.24 10.79
CA ALA A 93 12.90 -1.52 12.18
C ALA A 93 12.43 -2.97 12.39
N PHE A 94 11.70 -3.55 11.43
CA PHE A 94 11.29 -4.96 11.51
C PHE A 94 12.43 -5.95 11.35
N ARG A 95 13.42 -5.66 10.48
CA ARG A 95 14.61 -6.53 10.32
C ARG A 95 15.37 -6.72 11.64
N MET A 96 15.30 -5.73 12.53
CA MET A 96 15.99 -5.73 13.82
C MET A 96 15.37 -6.68 14.86
N PHE A 97 14.20 -7.28 14.60
CA PHE A 97 13.67 -8.37 15.44
C PHE A 97 14.45 -9.69 15.28
N LEU A 98 15.39 -9.77 14.32
CA LEU A 98 16.29 -10.91 14.15
C LEU A 98 17.75 -10.46 14.27
N SER A 99 18.57 -11.36 14.79
CA SER A 99 20.02 -11.29 14.72
C SER A 99 20.52 -12.56 14.02
N PRO A 100 21.12 -12.48 12.81
CA PRO A 100 21.38 -11.28 12.01
C PRO A 100 20.11 -10.66 11.41
N SER A 101 20.15 -9.37 11.09
CA SER A 101 18.98 -8.60 10.62
C SER A 101 18.49 -9.10 9.26
N LYS A 102 17.25 -9.60 9.20
CA LYS A 102 16.64 -10.12 7.95
C LYS A 102 15.16 -9.76 7.88
N LEU A 103 14.68 -9.43 6.68
CA LEU A 103 13.26 -9.20 6.46
C LEU A 103 12.56 -10.54 6.30
N ARG A 104 11.56 -10.81 7.13
CA ARG A 104 10.73 -12.02 7.09
C ARG A 104 9.27 -11.62 7.28
N ILE A 105 8.37 -12.53 6.95
CA ILE A 105 6.94 -12.37 7.23
C ILE A 105 6.66 -12.64 8.72
N ALA A 106 7.42 -13.55 9.34
CA ALA A 106 7.27 -13.93 10.72
C ALA A 106 8.57 -13.75 11.51
N TYR A 107 8.43 -13.26 12.73
CA TYR A 107 9.46 -12.99 13.71
C TYR A 107 9.11 -13.68 15.03
N PRO A 108 10.06 -14.02 15.91
CA PRO A 108 9.72 -14.42 17.28
C PRO A 108 9.07 -13.23 18.02
N SER A 109 7.99 -13.47 18.76
CA SER A 109 7.35 -12.41 19.55
C SER A 109 8.27 -11.95 20.68
N PRO A 110 8.42 -10.63 20.92
CA PRO A 110 9.19 -10.11 22.03
C PRO A 110 8.71 -10.57 23.41
N ALA A 111 7.41 -10.86 23.55
CA ALA A 111 6.82 -11.29 24.81
C ALA A 111 6.96 -12.81 25.03
N ASP A 112 7.09 -13.59 23.95
CA ASP A 112 7.12 -15.05 23.99
C ASP A 112 7.71 -15.58 22.67
N ALA A 113 8.97 -16.03 22.72
CA ALA A 113 9.70 -16.46 21.54
C ALA A 113 9.09 -17.70 20.85
N SER A 114 8.22 -18.46 21.52
CA SER A 114 7.53 -19.61 20.92
C SER A 114 6.43 -19.21 19.93
N ARG A 115 5.95 -17.96 20.02
CA ARG A 115 4.87 -17.45 19.17
C ARG A 115 5.40 -16.56 18.04
N PRO A 116 4.83 -16.66 16.83
CA PRO A 116 5.16 -15.76 15.75
C PRO A 116 4.53 -14.38 15.96
N LEU A 117 5.30 -13.34 15.65
CA LEU A 117 4.87 -11.98 15.39
C LEU A 117 4.93 -11.74 13.88
N PHE A 118 3.78 -11.54 13.25
CA PHE A 118 3.69 -11.34 11.80
C PHE A 118 3.88 -9.87 11.42
N HIS A 119 4.75 -9.63 10.44
CA HIS A 119 4.88 -8.36 9.73
C HIS A 119 3.97 -8.39 8.51
N ILE A 120 2.82 -7.73 8.60
CA ILE A 120 1.82 -7.70 7.53
C ILE A 120 1.87 -6.33 6.86
N ALA A 121 2.22 -6.29 5.58
CA ALA A 121 2.15 -5.06 4.83
C ALA A 121 0.69 -4.64 4.62
N ASP A 122 0.41 -3.34 4.76
CA ASP A 122 -0.92 -2.79 4.43
C ASP A 122 -1.20 -2.93 2.93
N ALA A 123 -2.16 -3.79 2.59
CA ALA A 123 -2.57 -4.08 1.22
C ALA A 123 -3.04 -2.84 0.44
N VAL A 124 -3.76 -1.91 1.08
CA VAL A 124 -4.23 -0.67 0.46
C VAL A 124 -3.03 0.17 0.02
N HIS A 125 -1.99 0.24 0.85
CA HIS A 125 -0.75 0.91 0.49
C HIS A 125 0.02 0.18 -0.61
N LEU A 126 0.08 -1.16 -0.58
CA LEU A 126 0.70 -1.93 -1.66
C LEU A 126 0.04 -1.65 -3.01
N MET A 127 -1.29 -1.65 -3.10
CA MET A 127 -2.01 -1.35 -4.33
C MET A 127 -1.71 0.06 -4.86
N LYS A 128 -1.66 1.06 -3.96
CA LYS A 128 -1.24 2.42 -4.33
C LYS A 128 0.20 2.46 -4.83
N CYS A 129 1.11 1.71 -4.20
CA CYS A 129 2.51 1.61 -4.62
C CYS A 129 2.65 0.96 -6.00
N VAL A 130 1.98 -0.16 -6.25
CA VAL A 130 1.99 -0.84 -7.57
C VAL A 130 1.53 0.13 -8.66
N ARG A 131 0.37 0.75 -8.48
CA ARG A 131 -0.15 1.76 -9.42
C ARG A 131 0.81 2.93 -9.62
N ASN A 132 1.30 3.53 -8.54
CA ASN A 132 2.20 4.69 -8.63
C ASN A 132 3.52 4.34 -9.32
N ASN A 133 4.05 3.14 -9.07
CA ASN A 133 5.23 2.65 -9.75
C ASN A 133 4.95 2.48 -11.24
N TRP A 134 3.79 1.93 -11.61
CA TRP A 134 3.38 1.79 -13.00
C TRP A 134 3.36 3.15 -13.74
N PHE A 135 2.81 4.20 -13.13
CA PHE A 135 2.83 5.56 -13.71
C PHE A 135 4.22 6.18 -13.85
N ASN A 136 5.11 5.92 -12.89
CA ASN A 136 6.39 6.62 -12.79
C ASN A 136 7.54 5.90 -13.51
N GLN A 137 7.26 4.81 -14.25
CA GLN A 137 8.26 4.18 -15.13
C GLN A 137 8.57 5.08 -16.32
N LYS A 138 9.43 6.07 -16.11
CA LYS A 138 9.87 7.03 -17.14
C LYS A 138 10.78 6.42 -18.21
N GLU A 139 11.34 5.24 -17.94
CA GLU A 139 12.43 4.65 -18.72
C GLU A 139 11.96 3.55 -19.70
N ASN A 140 10.68 3.15 -19.68
CA ASN A 140 10.15 2.09 -20.54
C ASN A 140 9.27 2.66 -21.66
N PRO A 141 9.54 2.38 -22.94
CA PRO A 141 8.58 2.63 -24.01
C PRO A 141 7.29 1.85 -23.70
N GLY A 142 6.18 2.58 -23.52
CA GLY A 142 4.86 1.98 -23.26
C GLY A 142 4.41 1.92 -21.80
N THR A 143 5.23 2.33 -20.81
CA THR A 143 4.86 2.24 -19.36
C THR A 143 4.32 0.85 -19.00
N ASN A 144 5.14 -0.18 -19.23
CA ASN A 144 4.71 -1.58 -19.07
C ASN A 144 5.04 -2.13 -17.69
N LEU A 145 4.06 -2.72 -17.00
CA LEU A 145 4.29 -3.52 -15.82
C LEU A 145 4.64 -4.95 -16.25
N TYR A 146 5.83 -5.43 -15.88
CA TYR A 146 6.27 -6.80 -16.14
C TYR A 146 6.04 -7.68 -14.92
N PHE A 147 5.53 -8.89 -15.13
CA PHE A 147 5.24 -9.85 -14.07
C PHE A 147 5.37 -11.29 -14.58
N PRO A 148 5.73 -12.26 -13.73
CA PRO A 148 5.79 -13.66 -14.15
C PRO A 148 4.39 -14.20 -14.43
N LEU A 149 4.30 -15.26 -15.21
CA LEU A 149 3.05 -15.97 -15.42
C LEU A 149 2.64 -16.70 -14.13
N PHE A 150 1.41 -16.45 -13.69
CA PHE A 150 0.80 -17.11 -12.54
C PHE A 150 -0.18 -18.19 -13.03
N ASP A 151 0.13 -19.47 -12.81
CA ASP A 151 -0.83 -20.56 -13.01
C ASP A 151 -1.63 -20.74 -11.72
N LEU A 152 -2.79 -20.08 -11.66
CA LEU A 152 -3.68 -20.13 -10.50
C LEU A 152 -4.28 -21.53 -10.29
N SER A 153 -4.39 -22.35 -11.34
CA SER A 153 -4.96 -23.70 -11.23
C SER A 153 -4.03 -24.65 -10.47
N LYS A 154 -2.72 -24.44 -10.61
CA LYS A 154 -1.68 -25.22 -9.95
C LYS A 154 -1.02 -24.50 -8.78
N ASN A 155 -1.39 -23.24 -8.55
CA ASN A 155 -0.76 -22.35 -7.57
C ASN A 155 0.78 -22.26 -7.78
N THR A 156 1.20 -22.20 -9.05
CA THR A 156 2.62 -22.15 -9.45
C THR A 156 2.96 -20.84 -10.16
N VAL A 157 4.21 -20.39 -9.99
CA VAL A 157 4.75 -19.20 -10.64
C VAL A 157 5.83 -19.64 -11.63
N HIS A 158 5.65 -19.29 -12.90
CA HIS A 158 6.60 -19.55 -13.98
C HIS A 158 7.50 -18.32 -14.14
N HIS A 159 8.65 -18.31 -13.46
CA HIS A 159 9.57 -17.17 -13.45
C HIS A 159 10.22 -16.92 -14.81
N GLU A 160 10.33 -17.96 -15.64
CA GLU A 160 10.83 -17.95 -17.00
C GLU A 160 9.85 -17.32 -18.00
N CYS A 161 8.55 -17.30 -17.67
CA CYS A 161 7.51 -16.73 -18.52
C CYS A 161 7.13 -15.34 -18.03
N ILE A 162 7.64 -14.30 -18.68
CA ILE A 162 7.30 -12.91 -18.35
C ILE A 162 6.12 -12.43 -19.21
N GLN A 163 5.10 -11.90 -18.54
CA GLN A 163 4.00 -11.16 -19.14
C GLN A 163 4.19 -9.65 -18.92
N SER A 164 3.53 -8.86 -19.75
CA SER A 164 3.49 -7.40 -19.60
C SER A 164 2.07 -6.86 -19.70
N ALA A 165 1.79 -5.81 -18.95
CA ALA A 165 0.56 -5.01 -19.08
C ALA A 165 0.95 -3.57 -19.39
N SER A 166 0.41 -3.00 -20.48
CA SER A 166 0.72 -1.62 -20.87
C SER A 166 -0.28 -0.64 -20.26
N PHE A 167 0.23 0.43 -19.66
CA PHE A 167 -0.64 1.50 -19.20
C PHE A 167 -1.21 2.33 -20.35
N ASN A 168 -0.50 2.43 -21.48
CA ASN A 168 -0.99 3.14 -22.66
C ASN A 168 -2.23 2.46 -23.26
N GLU A 169 -2.31 1.13 -23.23
CA GLU A 169 -3.49 0.38 -23.66
C GLU A 169 -4.74 0.77 -22.86
N LEU A 170 -4.61 1.01 -21.55
CA LEU A 170 -5.71 1.51 -20.71
C LEU A 170 -6.13 2.93 -21.11
N CYS A 171 -5.16 3.78 -21.44
CA CYS A 171 -5.43 5.14 -21.91
C CYS A 171 -6.15 5.13 -23.26
N ASP A 172 -5.74 4.27 -24.18
CA ASP A 172 -6.33 4.16 -25.51
C ASP A 172 -7.70 3.50 -25.48
N LEU A 173 -7.91 2.50 -24.62
CA LEU A 173 -9.23 1.93 -24.35
C LEU A 173 -10.20 3.01 -23.85
N HIS A 174 -9.78 3.83 -22.87
CA HIS A 174 -10.61 4.91 -22.35
C HIS A 174 -10.97 5.96 -23.40
N LYS A 175 -10.03 6.31 -24.29
CA LYS A 175 -10.29 7.22 -25.42
C LYS A 175 -11.24 6.61 -26.45
N LEU A 176 -11.05 5.33 -26.79
CA LEU A 176 -11.86 4.63 -27.78
C LEU A 176 -13.33 4.53 -27.32
N GLU A 177 -13.54 4.28 -26.03
CA GLU A 177 -14.87 4.20 -25.42
C GLU A 177 -15.49 5.57 -25.12
N ALA A 178 -14.77 6.68 -25.31
CA ALA A 178 -15.27 8.01 -24.99
C ALA A 178 -16.52 8.36 -25.80
N SER A 179 -16.59 7.93 -27.06
CA SER A 179 -17.71 8.14 -27.98
C SER A 179 -18.72 6.99 -28.03
N GLN A 180 -18.50 5.91 -27.28
CA GLN A 180 -19.38 4.74 -27.29
C GLN A 180 -20.50 4.88 -26.25
N LEU A 181 -21.71 4.43 -26.61
CA LEU A 181 -22.85 4.37 -25.68
C LEU A 181 -22.66 3.29 -24.61
N LEU A 182 -22.06 2.16 -24.97
CA LEU A 182 -21.74 1.06 -24.06
C LEU A 182 -20.22 1.02 -23.83
N LYS A 183 -19.81 1.02 -22.57
CA LYS A 183 -18.40 1.04 -22.15
C LYS A 183 -18.08 -0.21 -21.37
N TYR A 184 -17.12 -1.00 -21.82
CA TYR A 184 -16.58 -2.13 -21.07
C TYR A 184 -15.72 -1.63 -19.91
N SER A 185 -15.00 -0.52 -20.10
CA SER A 185 -14.19 0.12 -19.07
C SER A 185 -14.94 1.18 -18.27
N TYR A 186 -16.24 1.00 -18.01
CA TYR A 186 -17.09 2.03 -17.37
C TYR A 186 -16.61 2.52 -15.99
N HIS A 187 -15.84 1.70 -15.26
CA HIS A 187 -15.21 2.08 -13.99
C HIS A 187 -13.96 2.94 -14.16
N LEU A 188 -13.33 2.92 -15.33
CA LEU A 188 -12.08 3.60 -15.61
C LEU A 188 -12.34 5.09 -15.85
N SER A 189 -11.95 5.91 -14.89
CA SER A 189 -12.07 7.36 -14.99
C SER A 189 -10.80 8.02 -15.50
N SER A 190 -10.93 9.18 -16.15
CA SER A 190 -9.78 10.03 -16.53
C SER A 190 -8.90 10.38 -15.31
N LYS A 191 -9.50 10.51 -14.11
CA LYS A 191 -8.77 10.73 -12.85
C LYS A 191 -7.96 9.52 -12.40
N ALA A 192 -8.40 8.31 -12.69
CA ALA A 192 -7.62 7.11 -12.39
C ALA A 192 -6.40 7.00 -13.32
N LEU A 193 -6.54 7.43 -14.59
CA LEU A 193 -5.45 7.45 -15.55
C LEU A 193 -4.46 8.59 -15.31
N ASN A 194 -4.94 9.77 -14.91
CA ASN A 194 -4.12 10.97 -14.72
C ASN A 194 -4.28 11.57 -13.31
N PRO A 195 -3.91 10.86 -12.23
CA PRO A 195 -4.13 11.34 -10.88
C PRO A 195 -3.11 12.42 -10.48
N ARG A 196 -3.61 13.50 -9.88
CA ARG A 196 -2.81 14.51 -9.17
C ARG A 196 -2.17 13.92 -7.91
N ASN A 197 -1.21 14.64 -7.32
CA ASN A 197 -0.49 14.19 -6.13
C ASN A 197 -1.40 13.79 -4.96
N LEU A 198 -2.48 14.55 -4.71
CA LEU A 198 -3.47 14.21 -3.69
C LEU A 198 -4.28 12.96 -4.06
N GLU A 199 -4.68 12.84 -5.33
CA GLU A 199 -5.46 11.72 -5.86
C GLU A 199 -4.67 10.41 -5.86
N ARG A 200 -3.33 10.48 -5.93
CA ARG A 200 -2.44 9.32 -5.72
C ARG A 200 -2.56 8.70 -4.33
N GLN A 201 -3.16 9.38 -3.35
CA GLN A 201 -3.46 8.76 -2.04
C GLN A 201 -4.80 8.04 -2.00
N ASN A 202 -5.66 8.24 -2.99
CA ASN A 202 -6.98 7.60 -3.06
C ASN A 202 -6.85 6.16 -3.58
N VAL A 203 -7.20 5.19 -2.74
CA VAL A 203 -7.19 3.77 -3.11
C VAL A 203 -8.28 3.42 -4.11
N LYS A 204 -9.44 4.10 -4.09
CA LYS A 204 -10.53 3.82 -5.04
C LYS A 204 -10.09 3.99 -6.48
N LEU A 205 -9.26 5.01 -6.75
CA LEU A 205 -8.67 5.23 -8.08
C LEU A 205 -7.65 4.15 -8.46
N ALA A 206 -6.95 3.53 -7.49
CA ALA A 206 -6.09 2.39 -7.77
C ALA A 206 -6.89 1.13 -8.12
N LEU A 207 -7.99 0.90 -7.42
CA LEU A 207 -8.88 -0.24 -7.68
C LEU A 207 -9.59 -0.14 -9.04
N GLN A 208 -9.82 1.06 -9.56
CA GLN A 208 -10.34 1.23 -10.93
C GLN A 208 -9.39 0.67 -11.99
N LEU A 209 -8.07 0.72 -11.75
CA LEU A 209 -7.06 0.21 -12.67
C LEU A 209 -6.77 -1.28 -12.44
N LEU A 210 -6.66 -1.68 -11.17
CA LEU A 210 -6.30 -3.04 -10.76
C LEU A 210 -7.54 -3.91 -10.50
N ASN A 211 -8.52 -3.83 -11.40
CA ASN A 211 -9.73 -4.64 -11.36
C ASN A 211 -9.57 -5.87 -12.28
N GLU A 212 -10.18 -6.99 -11.91
CA GLU A 212 -10.18 -8.25 -12.69
C GLU A 212 -10.56 -8.04 -14.15
N PHE A 213 -11.59 -7.21 -14.40
CA PHE A 213 -12.02 -6.87 -15.76
C PHE A 213 -10.95 -6.15 -16.58
N MET A 214 -10.20 -5.23 -15.96
CA MET A 214 -9.14 -4.48 -16.63
C MET A 214 -7.91 -5.36 -16.86
N MET A 215 -7.59 -6.23 -15.91
CA MET A 215 -6.46 -7.15 -16.01
C MET A 215 -6.66 -8.16 -17.15
N MET A 216 -7.88 -8.64 -17.38
CA MET A 216 -8.19 -9.47 -18.56
C MET A 216 -7.98 -8.70 -19.87
N LEU A 217 -8.34 -7.41 -19.89
CA LEU A 217 -8.21 -6.54 -21.06
C LEU A 217 -6.79 -6.06 -21.34
N CYS A 218 -5.83 -6.18 -20.42
CA CYS A 218 -4.42 -5.84 -20.65
C CYS A 218 -3.55 -7.03 -21.11
N ILE A 219 -4.15 -8.21 -21.28
CA ILE A 219 -3.47 -9.37 -21.85
C ILE A 219 -3.65 -9.31 -23.38
N PRO A 220 -2.56 -9.29 -24.18
CA PRO A 220 -2.61 -9.05 -25.64
C PRO A 220 -3.61 -9.94 -26.40
N THR A 221 -3.82 -11.17 -25.92
CA THR A 221 -4.72 -12.15 -26.52
C THR A 221 -6.20 -11.73 -26.44
N VAL A 222 -6.61 -11.05 -25.37
CA VAL A 222 -8.00 -10.61 -25.15
C VAL A 222 -8.27 -9.32 -25.92
N ILE A 223 -7.29 -8.41 -25.97
CA ILE A 223 -7.35 -7.17 -26.77
C ILE A 223 -7.59 -7.51 -28.24
N CYS A 224 -6.81 -8.41 -28.83
CA CYS A 224 -6.98 -8.79 -30.25
C CYS A 224 -8.36 -9.39 -30.55
N HIS A 225 -8.89 -10.25 -29.69
CA HIS A 225 -10.23 -10.83 -29.88
C HIS A 225 -11.35 -9.79 -29.70
N HIS A 226 -11.22 -8.88 -28.74
CA HIS A 226 -12.21 -7.83 -28.48
C HIS A 226 -12.17 -6.69 -29.51
N PHE A 227 -10.99 -6.28 -29.97
CA PHE A 227 -10.85 -5.33 -31.09
C PHE A 227 -11.52 -5.87 -32.35
N HIS A 228 -11.46 -7.19 -32.59
CA HIS A 228 -12.14 -7.83 -33.70
C HIS A 228 -13.67 -7.87 -33.52
N MET A 229 -14.17 -8.06 -32.29
CA MET A 229 -15.61 -8.01 -31.99
C MET A 229 -16.18 -6.60 -32.07
N LEU A 230 -15.51 -5.59 -31.52
CA LEU A 230 -15.96 -4.19 -31.56
C LEU A 230 -15.97 -3.64 -33.00
N ARG A 231 -14.98 -3.98 -33.83
CA ARG A 231 -15.01 -3.67 -35.27
C ARG A 231 -16.16 -4.36 -36.00
N ARG A 232 -16.50 -5.61 -35.66
CA ARG A 232 -17.65 -6.32 -36.27
C ARG A 232 -19.00 -5.69 -35.91
N LEU A 233 -19.16 -5.20 -34.68
CA LEU A 233 -20.40 -4.53 -34.25
C LEU A 233 -20.60 -3.16 -34.92
N GLN A 234 -19.53 -2.41 -35.19
CA GLN A 234 -19.62 -1.14 -35.94
C GLN A 234 -19.95 -1.32 -37.43
N ILE A 235 -19.57 -2.46 -38.03
CA ILE A 235 -19.90 -2.78 -39.43
C ILE A 235 -21.38 -3.18 -39.57
N LEU A 236 -22.00 -3.70 -38.50
CA LEU A 236 -23.41 -4.11 -38.50
C LEU A 236 -24.39 -2.95 -38.18
N SER A 237 -23.88 -1.76 -37.85
CA SER A 237 -24.68 -0.56 -37.54
C SER A 237 -24.60 0.53 -38.62
N GLN A 238 -24.11 0.18 -39.82
CA GLN A 238 -24.20 0.99 -41.05
C GLN A 238 -25.10 0.28 -42.04
#